data_AF-A0A6A5B261-F1
#
_entry.id   AF-A0A6A5B261-F1
#
_cell.length_a   1.000
_cell.length_b   1.000
_cell.length_c   1.000
_cell.angle_alpha   90.00
_cell.angle_beta   90.00
_cell.angle_gamma   90.00
#
_symmetry.space_group_name_H-M   'P 1'
#
loop_
_entity.id
_entity.type
_entity.pdbx_description
1 polymer ?
#
loop_
_entity_poly.entity_id
_entity_poly.type
_entity_poly.pdbx_seq_one_letter_code
_entity_poly.pdbx_strand_id
1 'polypeptide(L)'
;MAGASAVGASYSKKIAFVYVFNLIVGVGALALPFAFHRAGIVSGVLVLALNAFMAFICVTFVIEAMSSSNFMLKQERQKEEQTSLLTHDDSMSLNSMENIQNLTKKKKKKKKSELEDTPELISYATNPFSILERTEIGKMTEQFLGIVGKSIFYIIIIVYLFGDLAIYAVSVPTSLLKVTGPMFGLSQMGTYYIYLGIFSCVVVPFSFFNFQKTKYLQYTTLATRNIAFFLMILLSLIFIIEGHGSARNLEIFNLSMERFSKLFSVSIYAFMCHHSLPSIVSPIKDKRRLTLMFLFDFALIFFSYVCLCYVAVFAFGDQPFEKCSNRLSDGPACQIQQLFTLNFTTYRYTIIAAFLALFPVFTLTSNYPLIAITLRNNIQILFERVKIVHNWKYNSLLFSAIAAIPPIILAFVYQNIQLLVSFTGGFAGLFIQYVFPTLLVIFGRRKTSNAESSVSVQPLDTRLSAKVIRVAKSCAMYLVSKPAVVSENPHSSPFYHGFWIVGILIFSLFALIVNSYALIKCDILDMCK
;
A
#
# COMPACT_ATOMS: atom_id res chain seq x y z
N MET A 1 5.68 5.73 -3.97
CA MET A 1 6.70 6.10 -2.97
C MET A 1 7.67 4.97 -2.59
N ALA A 2 7.63 3.80 -3.24
CA ALA A 2 8.73 2.83 -3.15
C ALA A 2 9.18 2.44 -4.56
N GLY A 3 10.49 2.49 -4.80
CA GLY A 3 11.11 1.80 -5.92
C GLY A 3 10.86 2.38 -7.31
N ALA A 4 10.84 3.71 -7.47
CA ALA A 4 11.01 4.30 -8.81
C ALA A 4 12.46 4.13 -9.27
N SER A 5 12.91 2.88 -9.41
CA SER A 5 14.00 2.54 -10.30
C SER A 5 13.62 3.09 -11.68
N ALA A 6 14.55 3.80 -12.33
CA ALA A 6 14.38 4.17 -13.73
C ALA A 6 13.91 2.94 -14.53
N VAL A 7 13.03 3.15 -15.50
CA VAL A 7 12.56 2.08 -16.40
C VAL A 7 13.79 1.34 -16.95
N GLY A 8 14.01 0.10 -16.51
CA GLY A 8 15.19 -0.72 -16.86
C GLY A 8 16.23 -0.97 -15.75
N ALA A 9 16.18 -0.29 -14.61
CA ALA A 9 17.10 -0.55 -13.49
C ALA A 9 16.59 -1.67 -12.58
N SER A 10 17.38 -2.74 -12.46
CA SER A 10 17.08 -3.91 -11.62
C SER A 10 17.91 -3.92 -10.32
N TYR A 11 17.37 -4.49 -9.26
CA TYR A 11 18.05 -4.59 -7.95
C TYR A 11 17.92 -5.97 -7.30
N SER A 12 18.72 -6.22 -6.26
CA SER A 12 18.78 -7.49 -5.54
C SER A 12 17.61 -7.67 -4.58
N LYS A 13 17.27 -8.92 -4.22
CA LYS A 13 16.24 -9.22 -3.20
C LYS A 13 16.50 -8.52 -1.86
N LYS A 14 17.76 -8.32 -1.48
CA LYS A 14 18.13 -7.60 -0.24
C LYS A 14 17.69 -6.14 -0.26
N ILE A 15 17.84 -5.47 -1.41
CA ILE A 15 17.37 -4.09 -1.59
C ILE A 15 15.83 -4.06 -1.60
N ALA A 16 15.20 -5.07 -2.22
CA ALA A 16 13.75 -5.23 -2.20
C ALA A 16 13.19 -5.32 -0.79
N PHE A 17 13.79 -6.17 0.05
CA PHE A 17 13.45 -6.34 1.47
C PHE A 17 13.48 -4.99 2.21
N VAL A 18 14.56 -4.22 2.07
CA VAL A 18 14.66 -2.88 2.68
C VAL A 18 13.57 -1.94 2.16
N TYR A 19 13.22 -1.98 0.87
CA TYR A 19 12.13 -1.16 0.33
C TYR A 19 10.75 -1.58 0.82
N VAL A 20 10.49 -2.89 0.98
CA VAL A 20 9.23 -3.40 1.54
C VAL A 20 9.11 -3.00 3.00
N PHE A 21 10.15 -3.24 3.80
CA PHE A 21 10.21 -2.83 5.20
C PHE A 21 9.87 -1.34 5.36
N ASN A 22 10.52 -0.48 4.58
CA ASN A 22 10.32 0.97 4.68
C ASN A 22 9.02 1.50 4.05
N LEU A 23 8.45 0.75 3.10
CA LEU A 23 7.13 1.07 2.58
C LEU A 23 6.09 0.90 3.68
N ILE A 24 6.19 -0.20 4.43
CA ILE A 24 5.24 -0.54 5.48
C ILE A 24 5.50 0.31 6.74
N VAL A 25 6.75 0.38 7.20
CA VAL A 25 7.20 1.24 8.33
C VAL A 25 7.20 2.70 7.90
N GLY A 26 6.00 3.26 7.79
CA GLY A 26 5.73 4.63 7.39
C GLY A 26 4.87 5.36 8.42
N VAL A 27 3.97 6.21 7.93
CA VAL A 27 3.12 7.10 8.75
C VAL A 27 2.17 6.31 9.65
N GLY A 28 1.72 5.13 9.20
CA GLY A 28 0.85 4.28 10.01
C GLY A 28 1.49 3.79 11.31
N ALA A 29 2.82 3.61 11.34
CA ALA A 29 3.54 3.24 12.56
C ALA A 29 3.50 4.36 13.63
N LEU A 30 3.37 5.62 13.23
CA LEU A 30 3.36 6.76 14.15
C LEU A 30 2.07 6.87 14.95
N ALA A 31 0.94 6.44 14.36
CA ALA A 31 -0.38 6.50 14.99
C ALA A 31 -0.70 5.23 15.81
N LEU A 32 0.10 4.18 15.64
CA LEU A 32 -0.18 2.86 16.20
C LEU A 32 -0.09 2.81 17.73
N PRO A 33 0.94 3.39 18.39
CA PRO A 33 1.06 3.34 19.85
C PRO A 33 -0.16 3.92 20.58
N PHE A 34 -0.72 5.01 20.07
CA PHE A 34 -1.90 5.65 20.67
C PHE A 34 -3.14 4.77 20.59
N ALA A 35 -3.39 4.15 19.43
CA ALA A 35 -4.51 3.25 19.26
C ALA A 35 -4.32 1.95 20.06
N PHE A 36 -3.10 1.43 20.12
CA PHE A 36 -2.73 0.24 20.87
C PHE A 36 -2.93 0.43 22.37
N HIS A 37 -2.47 1.55 22.93
CA HIS A 37 -2.65 1.89 24.34
C HIS A 37 -4.13 1.92 24.75
N ARG A 38 -4.98 2.54 23.93
CA ARG A 38 -6.43 2.64 24.20
C ARG A 38 -7.18 1.32 24.07
N ALA A 39 -6.78 0.45 23.15
CA ALA A 39 -7.41 -0.85 22.97
C ALA A 39 -6.94 -1.86 24.04
N GLY A 40 -5.74 -1.67 24.57
CA GLY A 40 -5.10 -2.53 25.54
C GLY A 40 -4.04 -3.45 24.92
N ILE A 41 -3.16 -3.97 25.76
CA ILE A 41 -1.95 -4.67 25.31
C ILE A 41 -2.27 -5.99 24.59
N VAL A 42 -3.15 -6.83 25.15
CA VAL A 42 -3.47 -8.16 24.62
C VAL A 42 -4.28 -8.05 23.33
N SER A 43 -5.34 -7.24 23.35
CA SER A 43 -6.15 -6.92 22.15
C SER A 43 -5.28 -6.27 21.07
N GLY A 44 -4.37 -5.36 21.46
CA GLY A 44 -3.31 -4.77 20.67
C GLY A 44 -2.52 -5.80 19.85
N VAL A 45 -1.89 -6.74 20.53
CA VAL A 45 -1.07 -7.78 19.90
C VAL A 45 -1.91 -8.68 19.00
N LEU A 46 -3.09 -9.10 19.45
CA LEU A 46 -3.97 -9.98 18.68
C LEU A 46 -4.43 -9.33 17.37
N VAL A 47 -4.84 -8.06 17.42
CA VAL A 47 -5.27 -7.31 16.22
C VAL A 47 -4.09 -7.08 15.27
N LEU A 48 -2.91 -6.76 15.79
CA LEU A 48 -1.70 -6.62 14.96
C LEU A 48 -1.32 -7.95 14.30
N ALA A 49 -1.34 -9.05 15.05
CA ALA A 49 -1.00 -10.37 14.53
C ALA A 49 -1.99 -10.80 13.44
N LEU A 50 -3.29 -10.62 13.69
CA LEU A 50 -4.34 -10.96 12.75
C LEU A 50 -4.25 -10.13 11.45
N ASN A 51 -4.09 -8.81 11.56
CA ASN A 51 -3.94 -7.94 10.39
C ASN A 51 -2.63 -8.21 9.63
N ALA A 52 -1.51 -8.41 10.33
CA ALA A 52 -0.23 -8.75 9.70
C ALA A 52 -0.34 -10.05 8.89
N PHE A 53 -0.97 -11.08 9.47
CA PHE A 53 -1.15 -12.36 8.82
C PHE A 53 -2.08 -12.27 7.60
N MET A 54 -3.25 -11.63 7.73
CA MET A 54 -4.18 -11.44 6.61
C MET A 54 -3.56 -10.59 5.49
N ALA A 55 -2.82 -9.54 5.85
CA ALA A 55 -2.10 -8.72 4.90
C ALA A 55 -1.04 -9.53 4.13
N PHE A 56 -0.26 -10.37 4.83
CA PHE A 56 0.73 -11.25 4.23
C PHE A 56 0.09 -12.23 3.23
N ILE A 57 -1.03 -12.87 3.58
CA ILE A 57 -1.75 -13.73 2.62
C ILE A 57 -2.11 -12.94 1.37
N CYS A 58 -2.67 -11.74 1.53
CA CYS A 58 -3.06 -10.90 0.39
C CYS A 58 -1.87 -10.43 -0.44
N VAL A 59 -0.68 -10.23 0.15
CA VAL A 59 0.57 -9.97 -0.61
C VAL A 59 0.87 -11.15 -1.54
N THR A 60 0.75 -12.38 -1.06
CA THR A 60 0.96 -13.57 -1.91
C THR A 60 -0.05 -13.65 -3.05
N PHE A 61 -1.30 -13.22 -2.81
CA PHE A 61 -2.33 -13.13 -3.86
C PHE A 61 -2.01 -12.07 -4.91
N VAL A 62 -1.45 -10.92 -4.52
CA VAL A 62 -1.00 -9.89 -5.48
C VAL A 62 0.15 -10.44 -6.33
N ILE A 63 1.14 -11.11 -5.73
CA ILE A 63 2.28 -11.69 -6.46
C ILE A 63 1.79 -12.75 -7.45
N GLU A 64 0.86 -13.62 -7.04
CA GLU A 64 0.23 -14.58 -7.93
C GLU A 64 -0.53 -13.89 -9.07
N ALA A 65 -1.34 -12.87 -8.78
CA ALA A 65 -2.06 -12.10 -9.79
C ALA A 65 -1.11 -11.43 -10.80
N MET A 66 0.03 -10.92 -10.36
CA MET A 66 1.07 -10.35 -11.24
C MET A 66 1.63 -11.41 -12.19
N SER A 67 1.89 -12.62 -11.70
CA SER A 67 2.37 -13.74 -12.52
C SER A 67 1.31 -14.18 -13.55
N SER A 68 0.04 -14.27 -13.14
CA SER A 68 -1.09 -14.56 -14.03
C SER A 68 -1.27 -13.48 -15.09
N SER A 69 -1.06 -12.21 -14.74
CA SER A 69 -1.20 -11.09 -15.68
C SER A 69 -0.09 -11.14 -16.75
N ASN A 70 1.14 -11.42 -16.34
CA ASN A 70 2.27 -11.60 -17.27
C ASN A 70 2.04 -12.78 -18.22
N PHE A 71 1.49 -13.89 -17.73
CA PHE A 71 1.11 -15.04 -18.56
C PHE A 71 0.11 -14.65 -19.64
N MET A 72 -0.96 -13.94 -19.27
CA MET A 72 -1.98 -13.45 -20.20
C MET A 72 -1.44 -12.46 -21.23
N LEU A 73 -0.60 -11.50 -20.82
CA LEU A 73 0.04 -10.56 -21.74
C LEU A 73 0.99 -11.24 -22.73
N LYS A 74 1.61 -12.35 -22.34
CA LYS A 74 2.45 -13.15 -23.25
C LYS A 74 1.60 -13.90 -24.26
N GLN A 75 0.46 -14.45 -23.83
CA GLN A 75 -0.47 -15.16 -24.71
C GLN A 75 -1.15 -14.21 -25.71
N GLU A 76 -1.56 -13.01 -25.27
CA GLU A 76 -2.14 -11.98 -26.14
C GLU A 76 -1.16 -11.57 -27.25
N ARG A 77 0.10 -11.31 -26.92
CA ARG A 77 1.14 -11.00 -27.92
C ARG A 77 1.40 -12.13 -28.90
N GLN A 78 1.40 -13.38 -28.43
CA GLN A 78 1.57 -14.53 -29.32
C GLN A 78 0.41 -14.66 -30.31
N LYS A 79 -0.83 -14.38 -29.87
CA LYS A 79 -2.00 -14.34 -30.75
C LYS A 79 -1.91 -13.19 -31.74
N GLU A 80 -1.53 -11.99 -31.30
CA GLU A 80 -1.33 -10.83 -32.18
C GLU A 80 -0.24 -11.08 -33.24
N GLU A 81 0.89 -11.67 -32.84
CA GLU A 81 1.97 -12.06 -33.76
C GLU A 81 1.46 -13.08 -34.79
N GLN A 82 0.74 -14.13 -34.36
CA GLN A 82 0.14 -15.12 -35.27
C GLN A 82 -0.89 -14.51 -36.23
N THR A 83 -1.78 -13.64 -35.74
CA THR A 83 -2.78 -12.96 -36.58
C THR A 83 -2.10 -12.02 -37.59
N SER A 84 -1.06 -11.29 -37.18
CA SER A 84 -0.32 -10.39 -38.07
C SER A 84 0.43 -11.12 -39.19
N LEU A 85 0.90 -12.35 -38.92
CA LEU A 85 1.50 -13.22 -39.93
C LEU A 85 0.45 -13.72 -40.92
N LEU A 86 -0.72 -14.14 -40.44
CA LEU A 86 -1.83 -14.60 -41.30
C LEU A 86 -2.39 -13.49 -42.21
N THR A 87 -2.35 -12.23 -41.78
CA THR A 87 -2.80 -11.09 -42.61
C THR A 87 -1.78 -10.64 -43.67
N HIS A 88 -0.54 -11.11 -43.60
CA HIS A 88 0.52 -10.75 -44.56
C HIS A 88 0.75 -11.82 -45.64
N ASP A 89 0.04 -12.95 -45.60
CA ASP A 89 0.26 -14.13 -46.44
C ASP A 89 -0.56 -14.20 -47.74
N ASP A 90 -1.14 -13.09 -48.23
CA ASP A 90 -1.62 -13.04 -49.63
C ASP A 90 -0.47 -13.01 -50.66
N SER A 91 0.79 -13.02 -50.23
CA SER A 91 1.95 -13.23 -51.12
C SER A 91 3.25 -13.62 -50.39
N MET A 92 3.47 -14.89 -49.99
CA MET A 92 4.85 -15.41 -49.94
C MET A 92 5.00 -16.93 -49.79
N SER A 93 6.09 -17.42 -50.38
CA SER A 93 6.51 -18.81 -50.55
C SER A 93 7.12 -19.45 -49.29
N LEU A 94 7.14 -20.79 -49.27
CA LEU A 94 7.63 -21.71 -48.22
C LEU A 94 9.01 -21.40 -47.57
N ASN A 95 9.81 -20.50 -48.15
CA ASN A 95 11.15 -20.11 -47.64
C ASN A 95 11.12 -19.02 -46.55
N SER A 96 10.00 -18.35 -46.29
CA SER A 96 9.87 -17.32 -45.24
C SER A 96 9.69 -17.92 -43.84
N MET A 97 9.12 -19.13 -43.73
CA MET A 97 8.80 -19.76 -42.45
C MET A 97 10.05 -20.20 -41.67
N GLU A 98 11.09 -20.66 -42.37
CA GLU A 98 12.38 -21.04 -41.78
C GLU A 98 13.21 -19.81 -41.35
N ASN A 99 13.13 -18.73 -42.13
CA ASN A 99 13.77 -17.45 -41.79
C ASN A 99 13.12 -16.77 -40.59
N ILE A 100 11.79 -16.83 -40.43
CA ILE A 100 11.07 -16.24 -39.29
C ILE A 100 11.37 -16.98 -37.98
N GLN A 101 11.44 -18.32 -38.01
CA GLN A 101 11.89 -19.11 -36.85
C GLN A 101 13.34 -18.79 -36.46
N ASN A 102 14.21 -18.55 -37.44
CA ASN A 102 15.59 -18.15 -37.20
C ASN A 102 15.71 -16.69 -36.70
N LEU A 103 14.84 -15.78 -37.12
CA LEU A 103 14.77 -14.40 -36.62
C LEU A 103 14.19 -14.30 -35.20
N THR A 104 13.18 -15.10 -34.85
CA THR A 104 12.68 -15.19 -33.47
C THR A 104 13.69 -15.87 -32.55
N LYS A 105 14.40 -16.90 -33.02
CA LYS A 105 15.54 -17.49 -32.31
C LYS A 105 16.68 -16.49 -32.14
N LYS A 106 17.03 -15.69 -33.16
CA LYS A 106 18.06 -14.63 -33.07
C LYS A 106 17.64 -13.47 -32.16
N LYS A 107 16.39 -12.99 -32.16
CA LYS A 107 15.89 -11.98 -31.20
C LYS A 107 15.87 -12.53 -29.77
N LYS A 108 15.47 -13.79 -29.57
CA LYS A 108 15.59 -14.47 -28.27
C LYS A 108 17.05 -14.66 -27.84
N LYS A 109 17.99 -14.92 -28.76
CA LYS A 109 19.44 -15.03 -28.51
C LYS A 109 20.08 -13.67 -28.18
N LYS A 110 19.68 -12.60 -28.88
CA LYS A 110 20.20 -11.23 -28.68
C LYS A 110 19.70 -10.60 -27.38
N LYS A 111 18.50 -10.96 -26.91
CA LYS A 111 18.02 -10.63 -25.55
C LYS A 111 18.60 -11.55 -24.46
N LYS A 112 19.22 -12.68 -24.85
CA LYS A 112 19.87 -13.67 -23.96
C LYS A 112 21.35 -13.36 -23.69
N SER A 113 22.03 -12.57 -24.53
CA SER A 113 23.50 -12.40 -24.45
C SER A 113 23.96 -11.20 -23.62
N GLU A 114 23.07 -10.55 -22.86
CA GLU A 114 23.41 -9.40 -22.01
C GLU A 114 23.29 -9.68 -20.49
N LEU A 115 22.92 -10.90 -20.07
CA LEU A 115 22.91 -11.29 -18.64
C LEU A 115 23.82 -12.51 -18.42
N GLU A 116 24.89 -12.33 -17.65
CA GLU A 116 25.58 -13.42 -16.93
C GLU A 116 24.62 -14.04 -15.90
N ASP A 117 23.73 -14.95 -16.34
CA ASP A 117 22.73 -15.55 -15.46
C ASP A 117 22.98 -17.05 -15.24
N THR A 118 22.84 -17.47 -13.97
CA THR A 118 22.83 -18.89 -13.57
C THR A 118 21.75 -19.71 -14.31
N PRO A 119 21.95 -21.03 -14.55
CA PRO A 119 20.99 -21.88 -15.28
C PRO A 119 19.54 -21.82 -14.76
N GLU A 120 19.39 -21.67 -13.44
CA GLU A 120 18.08 -21.57 -12.79
C GLU A 120 17.34 -20.25 -13.08
N LEU A 121 18.07 -19.14 -13.29
CA LEU A 121 17.45 -17.87 -13.71
C LEU A 121 16.93 -17.96 -15.14
N ILE A 122 17.64 -18.67 -16.00
CA ILE A 122 17.22 -18.92 -17.38
C ILE A 122 15.95 -19.77 -17.39
N SER A 123 15.87 -20.82 -16.57
CA SER A 123 14.66 -21.64 -16.40
C SER A 123 13.46 -20.79 -15.94
N TYR A 124 13.66 -19.94 -14.92
CA TYR A 124 12.64 -18.99 -14.48
C TYR A 124 12.17 -18.07 -15.60
N ALA A 125 13.09 -17.46 -16.36
CA ALA A 125 12.75 -16.54 -17.45
C ALA A 125 12.02 -17.22 -18.62
N THR A 126 12.18 -18.54 -18.78
CA THR A 126 11.46 -19.32 -19.80
C THR A 126 10.04 -19.70 -19.37
N ASN A 127 9.76 -19.78 -18.07
CA ASN A 127 8.42 -20.08 -17.54
C ASN A 127 7.41 -19.00 -17.98
N PRO A 128 6.22 -19.35 -18.47
CA PRO A 128 5.26 -18.37 -19.00
C PRO A 128 4.63 -17.50 -17.92
N PHE A 129 4.70 -17.87 -16.64
CA PHE A 129 4.28 -17.08 -15.47
C PHE A 129 5.38 -16.17 -14.90
N SER A 130 6.54 -16.08 -15.55
CA SER A 130 7.63 -15.20 -15.10
C SER A 130 7.19 -13.73 -15.11
N ILE A 131 7.35 -13.03 -13.98
CA ILE A 131 7.07 -11.59 -13.86
C ILE A 131 8.23 -10.80 -14.49
N LEU A 132 8.06 -10.42 -15.75
CA LEU A 132 9.03 -9.64 -16.53
C LEU A 132 8.54 -8.21 -16.78
N GLU A 133 7.22 -8.04 -16.92
CA GLU A 133 6.58 -6.76 -17.16
C GLU A 133 5.91 -6.22 -15.92
N ARG A 134 6.05 -4.91 -15.72
CA ARG A 134 5.39 -4.20 -14.64
C ARG A 134 3.93 -4.02 -14.98
N THR A 135 3.09 -4.77 -14.28
CA THR A 135 1.62 -4.69 -14.36
C THR A 135 1.08 -4.07 -13.08
N GLU A 136 0.71 -2.79 -13.14
CA GLU A 136 0.07 -2.11 -12.01
C GLU A 136 -1.27 -2.75 -11.65
N ILE A 137 -1.71 -2.59 -10.39
CA ILE A 137 -2.97 -3.16 -9.92
C ILE A 137 -4.14 -2.69 -10.78
N GLY A 138 -4.21 -1.40 -11.14
CA GLY A 138 -5.28 -0.89 -12.00
C GLY A 138 -5.38 -1.60 -13.35
N LYS A 139 -4.23 -1.94 -13.96
CA LYS A 139 -4.18 -2.71 -15.23
C LYS A 139 -4.57 -4.16 -15.01
N MET A 140 -4.14 -4.79 -13.91
CA MET A 140 -4.56 -6.16 -13.57
C MET A 140 -6.07 -6.24 -13.31
N THR A 141 -6.64 -5.23 -12.64
CA THR A 141 -8.08 -5.14 -12.41
C THR A 141 -8.85 -5.00 -13.71
N GLU A 142 -8.40 -4.17 -14.66
CA GLU A 142 -8.98 -4.11 -16.00
C GLU A 142 -8.89 -5.46 -16.71
N GLN A 143 -7.72 -6.09 -16.69
CA GLN A 143 -7.48 -7.36 -17.34
C GLN A 143 -8.34 -8.48 -16.76
N PHE A 144 -8.61 -8.52 -15.44
CA PHE A 144 -9.31 -9.63 -14.79
C PHE A 144 -10.79 -9.37 -14.48
N LEU A 145 -11.12 -8.19 -13.96
CA LEU A 145 -12.49 -7.81 -13.56
C LEU A 145 -13.19 -6.92 -14.60
N GLY A 146 -12.49 -6.52 -15.66
CA GLY A 146 -13.03 -5.67 -16.71
C GLY A 146 -13.17 -4.20 -16.27
N ILE A 147 -13.95 -3.46 -17.06
CA ILE A 147 -14.02 -1.99 -16.97
C ILE A 147 -14.70 -1.54 -15.68
N VAL A 148 -15.77 -2.22 -15.26
CA VAL A 148 -16.49 -1.89 -14.02
C VAL A 148 -15.59 -2.10 -12.81
N GLY A 149 -14.89 -3.23 -12.75
CA GLY A 149 -13.91 -3.50 -11.68
C GLY A 149 -12.78 -2.48 -11.66
N LYS A 150 -12.25 -2.12 -12.84
CA LYS A 150 -11.24 -1.05 -13.00
C LYS A 150 -11.75 0.26 -12.39
N SER A 151 -12.93 0.72 -12.78
CA SER A 151 -13.50 1.98 -12.27
C SER A 151 -13.68 1.97 -10.76
N ILE A 152 -14.20 0.88 -10.18
CA ILE A 152 -14.36 0.74 -8.72
C ILE A 152 -13.00 0.80 -8.01
N PHE A 153 -11.98 0.12 -8.55
CA PHE A 153 -10.62 0.18 -8.00
C PHE A 153 -10.06 1.60 -8.01
N TYR A 154 -10.19 2.30 -9.13
CA TYR A 154 -9.68 3.68 -9.24
C TYR A 154 -10.41 4.64 -8.29
N ILE A 155 -11.72 4.49 -8.10
CA ILE A 155 -12.47 5.29 -7.09
C ILE A 155 -11.89 5.04 -5.69
N ILE A 156 -11.68 3.79 -5.31
CA ILE A 156 -11.20 3.42 -3.97
C ILE A 156 -9.75 3.90 -3.74
N ILE A 157 -8.85 3.71 -4.71
CA ILE A 157 -7.46 4.18 -4.58
C ILE A 157 -7.39 5.72 -4.57
N ILE A 158 -8.29 6.41 -5.27
CA ILE A 158 -8.41 7.88 -5.21
C ILE A 158 -8.79 8.33 -3.80
N VAL A 159 -9.81 7.71 -3.19
CA VAL A 159 -10.22 8.01 -1.81
C VAL A 159 -9.09 7.73 -0.82
N TYR A 160 -8.38 6.61 -0.99
CA TYR A 160 -7.22 6.27 -0.16
C TYR A 160 -6.10 7.31 -0.25
N LEU A 161 -5.66 7.66 -1.46
CA LEU A 161 -4.58 8.62 -1.69
C LEU A 161 -4.98 10.04 -1.25
N PHE A 162 -6.26 10.39 -1.39
CA PHE A 162 -6.80 11.64 -0.85
C PHE A 162 -6.68 11.66 0.69
N GLY A 163 -7.02 10.55 1.36
CA GLY A 163 -6.86 10.38 2.79
C GLY A 163 -5.40 10.53 3.25
N ASP A 164 -4.46 9.92 2.54
CA ASP A 164 -3.01 10.08 2.79
C ASP A 164 -2.59 11.56 2.75
N LEU A 165 -3.02 12.30 1.71
CA LEU A 165 -2.72 13.72 1.59
C LEU A 165 -3.34 14.53 2.74
N ALA A 166 -4.56 14.22 3.14
CA ALA A 166 -5.22 14.91 4.25
C ALA A 166 -4.49 14.66 5.58
N ILE A 167 -4.07 13.41 5.84
CA ILE A 167 -3.28 13.06 7.04
C ILE A 167 -2.01 13.90 7.07
N TYR A 168 -1.36 14.08 5.92
CA TYR A 168 -0.11 14.83 5.82
C TYR A 168 -0.34 16.33 6.03
N ALA A 169 -1.40 16.88 5.43
CA ALA A 169 -1.78 18.28 5.57
C ALA A 169 -2.12 18.68 7.01
N VAL A 170 -2.66 17.76 7.82
CA VAL A 170 -2.89 17.99 9.26
C VAL A 170 -1.61 17.75 10.08
N SER A 171 -0.89 16.66 9.82
CA SER A 171 0.25 16.25 10.65
C SER A 171 1.43 17.22 10.61
N VAL A 172 1.70 17.86 9.47
CA VAL A 172 2.84 18.77 9.31
C VAL A 172 2.66 20.05 10.14
N PRO A 173 1.55 20.81 10.01
CA PRO A 173 1.33 22.01 10.84
C PRO A 173 1.19 21.69 12.32
N THR A 174 0.58 20.57 12.69
CA THR A 174 0.52 20.12 14.10
C THR A 174 1.92 19.91 14.67
N SER A 175 2.81 19.27 13.91
CA SER A 175 4.19 19.03 14.33
C SER A 175 4.98 20.34 14.48
N LEU A 176 4.84 21.26 13.52
CA LEU A 176 5.46 22.60 13.60
C LEU A 176 4.97 23.38 14.83
N LEU A 177 3.65 23.43 15.05
CA LEU A 177 3.06 24.10 16.21
C LEU A 177 3.58 23.53 17.53
N LYS A 178 3.76 22.20 17.62
CA LYS A 178 4.29 21.55 18.83
C LYS A 178 5.74 21.90 19.10
N VAL A 179 6.53 22.10 18.04
CA VAL A 179 7.95 22.47 18.14
C VAL A 179 8.12 23.93 18.55
N THR A 180 7.41 24.84 17.88
CA THR A 180 7.61 26.29 18.05
C THR A 180 6.74 26.89 19.16
N GLY A 181 5.64 26.23 19.49
CA GLY A 181 4.53 26.82 20.24
C GLY A 181 3.82 27.93 19.48
N PRO A 182 2.87 28.61 20.12
CA PRO A 182 2.24 29.81 19.58
C PRO A 182 3.31 30.86 19.27
N MET A 183 3.26 31.43 18.06
CA MET A 183 4.21 32.42 17.56
C MET A 183 3.48 33.74 17.26
N PHE A 184 4.21 34.86 17.33
CA PHE A 184 3.69 36.19 17.00
C PHE A 184 2.51 36.68 17.86
N GLY A 185 2.39 36.20 19.11
CA GLY A 185 1.28 36.54 19.99
C GLY A 185 -0.08 35.97 19.55
N LEU A 186 -0.10 35.06 18.58
CA LEU A 186 -1.32 34.44 18.06
C LEU A 186 -1.79 33.27 18.94
N SER A 187 -3.07 32.92 18.81
CA SER A 187 -3.62 31.70 19.41
C SER A 187 -3.02 30.44 18.76
N GLN A 188 -3.06 29.30 19.46
CA GLN A 188 -2.60 28.01 18.92
C GLN A 188 -3.24 27.68 17.56
N MET A 189 -4.54 27.97 17.43
CA MET A 189 -5.27 27.78 16.17
C MET A 189 -4.79 28.72 15.07
N GLY A 190 -4.55 29.99 15.39
CA GLY A 190 -4.00 30.95 14.42
C GLY A 190 -2.61 30.54 13.92
N THR A 191 -1.73 30.11 14.83
CA THR A 191 -0.41 29.60 14.46
C THR A 191 -0.49 28.31 13.61
N TYR A 192 -1.41 27.39 13.92
CA TYR A 192 -1.66 26.20 13.08
C TYR A 192 -2.04 26.59 11.65
N TYR A 193 -2.99 27.52 11.47
CA TYR A 193 -3.43 27.94 10.14
C TYR A 193 -2.33 28.65 9.35
N ILE A 194 -1.45 29.41 10.01
CA ILE A 194 -0.26 29.98 9.37
C ILE A 194 0.66 28.87 8.87
N TYR A 195 0.94 27.85 9.68
CA TYR A 195 1.77 26.73 9.25
C TYR A 195 1.12 25.92 8.13
N LEU A 196 -0.20 25.72 8.16
CA LEU A 196 -0.93 25.09 7.06
C LEU A 196 -0.85 25.94 5.79
N GLY A 197 -0.94 27.26 5.89
CA GLY A 197 -0.75 28.19 4.77
C GLY A 197 0.66 28.08 4.17
N ILE A 198 1.71 28.12 5.00
CA ILE A 198 3.10 27.95 4.56
C ILE A 198 3.29 26.59 3.89
N PHE A 199 2.81 25.52 4.52
CA PHE A 199 2.86 24.17 3.96
C PHE A 199 2.20 24.12 2.58
N SER A 200 1.01 24.72 2.44
CA SER A 200 0.27 24.79 1.18
C SER A 200 1.04 25.54 0.09
N CYS A 201 1.63 26.70 0.42
CA CYS A 201 2.46 27.48 -0.49
C CYS A 201 3.69 26.72 -0.98
N VAL A 202 4.18 25.73 -0.23
CA VAL A 202 5.29 24.86 -0.65
C VAL A 202 4.77 23.67 -1.46
N VAL A 203 3.87 22.86 -0.91
CA VAL A 203 3.53 21.56 -1.52
C VAL A 203 2.61 21.68 -2.74
N VAL A 204 1.74 22.70 -2.78
CA VAL A 204 0.81 22.87 -3.91
C VAL A 204 1.60 23.16 -5.18
N PRO A 205 2.47 24.19 -5.28
CA PRO A 205 3.28 24.40 -6.48
C PRO A 205 4.12 23.19 -6.86
N PHE A 206 4.73 22.51 -5.87
CA PHE A 206 5.50 21.29 -6.10
C PHE A 206 4.66 20.17 -6.73
N SER A 207 3.37 20.08 -6.42
CA SER A 207 2.46 19.07 -6.99
C SER A 207 2.13 19.30 -8.47
N PHE A 208 2.31 20.53 -8.98
CA PHE A 208 2.14 20.83 -10.42
C PHE A 208 3.34 20.38 -11.26
N PHE A 209 4.52 20.21 -10.66
CA PHE A 209 5.70 19.76 -11.38
C PHE A 209 5.73 18.24 -11.55
N ASN A 210 6.25 17.77 -12.68
CA ASN A 210 6.48 16.35 -12.91
C ASN A 210 7.83 15.93 -12.31
N PHE A 211 7.81 15.58 -11.03
CA PHE A 211 8.99 15.10 -10.30
C PHE A 211 9.43 13.71 -10.80
N GLN A 212 10.30 13.68 -11.81
CA GLN A 212 10.87 12.44 -12.36
C GLN A 212 12.17 11.99 -11.65
N LYS A 213 12.90 12.90 -11.00
CA LYS A 213 14.17 12.60 -10.31
C LYS A 213 14.05 12.79 -8.80
N THR A 214 13.39 11.86 -8.11
CA THR A 214 13.22 11.91 -6.64
C THR A 214 14.01 10.85 -5.88
N LYS A 215 14.96 10.18 -6.56
CA LYS A 215 15.78 9.12 -5.98
C LYS A 215 16.50 9.57 -4.70
N TYR A 216 17.16 10.74 -4.72
CA TYR A 216 17.86 11.27 -3.54
C TYR A 216 16.90 11.63 -2.40
N LEU A 217 15.77 12.26 -2.72
CA LEU A 217 14.73 12.60 -1.74
C LEU A 217 14.14 11.34 -1.09
N GLN A 218 13.96 10.27 -1.86
CA GLN A 218 13.52 8.98 -1.36
C GLN A 218 14.57 8.33 -0.46
N TYR A 219 15.86 8.35 -0.81
CA TYR A 219 16.93 7.81 0.04
C TYR A 219 17.10 8.57 1.35
N THR A 220 17.04 9.91 1.31
CA THR A 220 17.08 10.70 2.54
C THR A 220 15.87 10.40 3.42
N THR A 221 14.67 10.33 2.83
CA THR A 221 13.44 9.98 3.56
C THR A 221 13.50 8.56 4.14
N LEU A 222 14.13 7.63 3.43
CA LEU A 222 14.38 6.25 3.89
C LEU A 222 15.27 6.24 5.12
N ALA A 223 16.41 6.94 5.07
CA ALA A 223 17.35 7.01 6.18
C ALA A 223 16.72 7.67 7.42
N THR A 224 16.03 8.81 7.23
CA THR A 224 15.38 9.52 8.35
C THR A 224 14.27 8.69 8.99
N ARG A 225 13.49 7.94 8.21
CA ARG A 225 12.46 7.00 8.72
C ARG A 225 13.04 5.95 9.64
N ASN A 226 14.06 5.24 9.19
CA ASN A 226 14.68 4.19 10.00
C ASN A 226 15.28 4.78 11.28
N ILE A 227 16.05 5.88 11.18
CA ILE A 227 16.66 6.53 12.34
C ILE A 227 15.59 6.97 13.35
N ALA A 228 14.53 7.63 12.90
CA ALA A 228 13.44 8.06 13.78
C ALA A 228 12.75 6.85 14.45
N PHE A 229 12.48 5.79 13.70
CA PHE A 229 11.87 4.56 14.22
C PHE A 229 12.73 3.91 15.31
N PHE A 230 14.04 3.75 15.08
CA PHE A 230 14.97 3.21 16.08
C PHE A 230 15.09 4.12 17.31
N LEU A 231 15.18 5.44 17.13
CA LEU A 231 15.26 6.40 18.23
C LEU A 231 13.99 6.36 19.09
N MET A 232 12.79 6.29 18.50
CA MET A 232 11.55 6.20 19.26
C MET A 232 11.55 4.98 20.21
N ILE A 233 12.04 3.83 19.75
CA ILE A 233 12.16 2.63 20.59
C ILE A 233 13.24 2.83 21.67
N LEU A 234 14.44 3.26 21.26
CA LEU A 234 15.59 3.40 22.15
C LEU A 234 15.33 4.40 23.29
N LEU A 235 14.78 5.58 22.97
CA LEU A 235 14.51 6.62 23.98
C LEU A 235 13.40 6.19 24.94
N SER A 236 12.38 5.49 24.46
CA SER A 236 11.34 4.92 25.33
C SER A 236 11.92 3.88 26.29
N LEU A 237 12.84 3.03 25.81
CA LEU A 237 13.55 2.06 26.65
C LEU A 237 14.43 2.74 27.71
N ILE A 238 15.20 3.76 27.32
CA ILE A 238 16.02 4.54 28.26
C ILE A 238 15.13 5.14 29.34
N PHE A 239 14.01 5.76 28.96
CA PHE A 239 13.05 6.35 29.91
C PHE A 239 12.48 5.33 30.91
N ILE A 240 12.24 4.09 30.47
CA ILE A 240 11.83 2.98 31.35
C ILE A 240 12.96 2.59 32.30
N ILE A 241 14.19 2.42 31.78
CA ILE A 241 15.37 2.00 32.55
C ILE A 241 15.75 3.03 33.62
N GLU A 242 15.56 4.32 33.33
CA GLU A 242 15.77 5.42 34.29
C GLU A 242 14.73 5.43 35.43
N GLY A 243 13.72 4.56 35.39
CA GLY A 243 12.71 4.43 36.43
C GLY A 243 11.54 5.42 36.28
N HIS A 244 11.46 6.13 35.15
CA HIS A 244 10.37 7.06 34.85
C HIS A 244 9.16 6.40 34.14
N GLY A 245 9.25 5.09 33.87
CA GLY A 245 8.19 4.33 33.20
C GLY A 245 6.85 4.33 33.95
N SER A 246 5.77 4.31 33.18
CA SER A 246 4.41 4.20 33.71
C SER A 246 3.93 2.75 33.61
N ALA A 247 3.95 2.05 34.75
CA ALA A 247 3.45 0.67 34.88
C ALA A 247 2.12 0.58 35.65
N ARG A 248 1.52 1.71 36.01
CA ARG A 248 0.29 1.75 36.81
C ARG A 248 -0.93 1.76 35.88
N ASN A 249 -2.00 1.07 36.27
CA ASN A 249 -3.30 1.04 35.58
C ASN A 249 -3.25 0.75 34.07
N LEU A 250 -2.37 -0.16 33.64
CA LEU A 250 -2.29 -0.55 32.22
C LEU A 250 -3.57 -1.25 31.77
N GLU A 251 -4.17 -0.77 30.68
CA GLU A 251 -5.26 -1.50 30.03
C GLU A 251 -4.70 -2.78 29.39
N ILE A 252 -4.99 -3.93 30.01
CA ILE A 252 -4.53 -5.23 29.50
C ILE A 252 -5.43 -5.70 28.37
N PHE A 253 -6.75 -5.58 28.55
CA PHE A 253 -7.75 -6.07 27.62
C PHE A 253 -8.99 -5.18 27.64
N ASN A 254 -9.23 -4.45 26.55
CA ASN A 254 -10.41 -3.63 26.38
C ASN A 254 -11.06 -3.90 25.00
N LEU A 255 -12.18 -4.63 25.01
CA LEU A 255 -12.95 -4.94 23.81
C LEU A 255 -14.07 -3.92 23.54
N SER A 256 -13.96 -2.69 24.06
CA SER A 256 -14.86 -1.62 23.61
C SER A 256 -14.77 -1.51 22.09
N MET A 257 -15.89 -1.74 21.41
CA MET A 257 -15.94 -1.82 19.94
C MET A 257 -15.38 -0.57 19.26
N GLU A 258 -15.52 0.60 19.89
CA GLU A 258 -14.96 1.85 19.39
C GLU A 258 -13.43 1.84 19.37
N ARG A 259 -12.81 1.44 20.48
CA ARG A 259 -11.35 1.42 20.63
C ARG A 259 -10.73 0.30 19.80
N PHE A 260 -11.40 -0.85 19.78
CA PHE A 260 -11.05 -1.97 18.91
C PHE A 260 -11.09 -1.56 17.43
N SER A 261 -12.17 -0.93 16.97
CA SER A 261 -12.29 -0.49 15.57
C SER A 261 -11.22 0.52 15.17
N LYS A 262 -10.91 1.49 16.05
CA LYS A 262 -9.82 2.46 15.80
C LYS A 262 -8.47 1.75 15.67
N LEU A 263 -8.11 0.85 16.59
CA LEU A 263 -6.89 0.06 16.49
C LEU A 263 -6.87 -0.80 15.22
N PHE A 264 -7.97 -1.47 14.92
CA PHE A 264 -8.09 -2.34 13.76
C PHE A 264 -7.87 -1.58 12.45
N SER A 265 -8.50 -0.41 12.32
CA SER A 265 -8.35 0.47 11.15
C SER A 265 -6.95 1.06 11.00
N VAL A 266 -6.35 1.54 12.09
CA VAL A 266 -4.96 2.04 12.10
C VAL A 266 -3.98 0.90 11.77
N SER A 267 -4.27 -0.33 12.22
CA SER A 267 -3.44 -1.51 11.91
C SER A 267 -3.50 -1.88 10.42
N ILE A 268 -4.69 -1.84 9.79
CA ILE A 268 -4.84 -2.00 8.33
C ILE A 268 -3.97 -0.97 7.63
N TYR A 269 -4.12 0.31 7.99
CA TYR A 269 -3.30 1.38 7.43
C TYR A 269 -1.80 1.16 7.62
N ALA A 270 -1.36 0.68 8.78
CA ALA A 270 0.04 0.45 9.11
C ALA A 270 0.67 -0.74 8.37
N PHE A 271 -0.10 -1.76 7.96
CA PHE A 271 0.37 -2.91 7.18
C PHE A 271 0.11 -2.78 5.68
N MET A 272 -0.42 -1.64 5.23
CA MET A 272 -0.76 -1.42 3.83
C MET A 272 0.50 -1.32 2.95
N CYS A 273 0.60 -2.19 1.94
CA CYS A 273 1.63 -2.09 0.91
C CYS A 273 1.15 -2.48 -0.49
N HIS A 274 -0.01 -3.12 -0.60
CA HIS A 274 -0.46 -3.89 -1.76
C HIS A 274 -0.46 -3.08 -3.05
N HIS A 275 -1.02 -1.86 -3.01
CA HIS A 275 -1.08 -0.96 -4.17
C HIS A 275 0.29 -0.57 -4.74
N SER A 276 1.36 -0.64 -3.94
CA SER A 276 2.72 -0.29 -4.34
C SER A 276 3.61 -1.52 -4.64
N LEU A 277 3.16 -2.74 -4.32
CA LEU A 277 3.93 -3.97 -4.53
C LEU A 277 4.40 -4.17 -5.97
N PRO A 278 3.60 -3.92 -7.03
CA PRO A 278 4.06 -4.17 -8.40
C PRO A 278 5.31 -3.36 -8.76
N SER A 279 5.42 -2.14 -8.25
CA SER A 279 6.57 -1.26 -8.46
C SER A 279 7.83 -1.76 -7.76
N ILE A 280 7.70 -2.47 -6.64
CA ILE A 280 8.81 -3.09 -5.92
C ILE A 280 9.17 -4.43 -6.53
N VAL A 281 8.20 -5.29 -6.79
CA VAL A 281 8.45 -6.67 -7.22
C VAL A 281 9.01 -6.72 -8.63
N SER A 282 8.51 -5.92 -9.57
CA SER A 282 8.93 -5.95 -10.99
C SER A 282 10.44 -5.75 -11.21
N PRO A 283 11.11 -4.75 -10.60
CA PRO A 283 12.56 -4.52 -10.78
C PRO A 283 13.49 -5.50 -10.03
N ILE A 284 12.97 -6.48 -9.28
CA ILE A 284 13.82 -7.49 -8.63
C ILE A 284 14.45 -8.39 -9.69
N LYS A 285 15.79 -8.56 -9.66
CA LYS A 285 16.54 -9.44 -10.56
C LYS A 285 16.09 -10.90 -10.46
N ASP A 286 16.30 -11.50 -9.29
CA ASP A 286 15.86 -12.87 -8.98
C ASP A 286 14.54 -12.81 -8.22
N LYS A 287 13.47 -13.35 -8.82
CA LYS A 287 12.12 -13.38 -8.23
C LYS A 287 11.76 -14.74 -7.63
N ARG A 288 12.70 -15.68 -7.51
CA ARG A 288 12.42 -16.96 -6.86
C ARG A 288 12.22 -16.78 -5.37
N ARG A 289 11.31 -17.53 -4.75
CA ARG A 289 11.03 -17.50 -3.30
C ARG A 289 10.63 -16.09 -2.77
N LEU A 290 9.91 -15.30 -3.57
CA LEU A 290 9.40 -13.98 -3.12
C LEU A 290 8.53 -14.11 -1.87
N THR A 291 7.68 -15.13 -1.79
CA THR A 291 6.83 -15.39 -0.62
C THR A 291 7.64 -15.49 0.68
N LEU A 292 8.82 -16.12 0.64
CA LEU A 292 9.69 -16.25 1.81
C LEU A 292 10.32 -14.90 2.21
N MET A 293 10.69 -14.07 1.24
CA MET A 293 11.17 -12.70 1.49
C MET A 293 10.10 -11.89 2.21
N PHE A 294 8.86 -11.90 1.68
CA PHE A 294 7.75 -11.18 2.29
C PHE A 294 7.36 -11.76 3.66
N LEU A 295 7.50 -13.07 3.89
CA LEU A 295 7.26 -13.67 5.21
C LEU A 295 8.22 -13.07 6.25
N PHE A 296 9.52 -13.01 5.93
CA PHE A 296 10.51 -12.41 6.82
C PHE A 296 10.29 -10.91 7.01
N ASP A 297 9.93 -10.17 5.95
CA ASP A 297 9.59 -8.74 6.05
C ASP A 297 8.41 -8.53 7.00
N PHE A 298 7.29 -9.23 6.79
CA PHE A 298 6.09 -9.08 7.61
C PHE A 298 6.30 -9.53 9.06
N ALA A 299 7.05 -10.61 9.30
CA ALA A 299 7.41 -11.03 10.64
C ALA A 299 8.24 -9.95 11.34
N LEU A 300 9.29 -9.43 10.69
CA LEU A 300 10.13 -8.37 11.24
C LEU A 300 9.34 -7.10 11.56
N ILE A 301 8.45 -6.68 10.65
CA ILE A 301 7.59 -5.51 10.86
C ILE A 301 6.62 -5.74 12.02
N PHE A 302 5.98 -6.91 12.08
CA PHE A 302 5.06 -7.25 13.18
C PHE A 302 5.77 -7.14 14.54
N PHE A 303 6.93 -7.79 14.69
CA PHE A 303 7.70 -7.71 15.93
C PHE A 303 8.18 -6.29 16.23
N SER A 304 8.56 -5.52 15.20
CA SER A 304 8.96 -4.13 15.37
C SER A 304 7.81 -3.23 15.84
N TYR A 305 6.61 -3.43 15.30
CA TYR A 305 5.40 -2.69 15.69
C TYR A 305 4.94 -3.06 17.09
N VAL A 306 4.97 -4.35 17.44
CA VAL A 306 4.69 -4.80 18.81
C VAL A 306 5.71 -4.19 19.77
N CYS A 307 7.00 -4.26 19.45
CA CYS A 307 8.06 -3.66 20.27
C CYS A 307 7.82 -2.16 20.48
N LEU A 308 7.58 -1.39 19.40
CA LEU A 308 7.28 0.04 19.46
C LEU A 308 6.08 0.33 20.37
N CYS A 309 4.98 -0.43 20.23
CA CYS A 309 3.78 -0.21 21.03
C CYS A 309 4.00 -0.59 22.50
N TYR A 310 4.70 -1.68 22.77
CA TYR A 310 5.04 -2.09 24.14
C TYR A 310 5.85 -1.01 24.85
N VAL A 311 7.00 -0.61 24.27
CA VAL A 311 7.85 0.39 24.91
C VAL A 311 7.13 1.72 25.07
N ALA A 312 6.26 2.10 24.13
CA ALA A 312 5.44 3.31 24.25
C ALA A 312 4.44 3.22 25.43
N VAL A 313 3.74 2.10 25.57
CA VAL A 313 2.76 1.89 26.66
C VAL A 313 3.44 1.86 28.03
N PHE A 314 4.55 1.13 28.17
CA PHE A 314 5.29 1.06 29.45
C PHE A 314 6.04 2.37 29.78
N ALA A 315 6.41 3.17 28.78
CA ALA A 315 6.99 4.49 29.02
C ALA A 315 5.92 5.54 29.36
N PHE A 316 4.85 5.64 28.55
CA PHE A 316 3.98 6.81 28.52
C PHE A 316 2.48 6.51 28.73
N GLY A 317 2.11 5.28 29.11
CA GLY A 317 0.72 4.84 29.19
C GLY A 317 -0.13 5.64 30.19
N ASP A 318 0.25 5.65 31.46
CA ASP A 318 -0.48 6.36 32.53
C ASP A 318 0.40 7.51 33.06
N GLN A 319 0.64 8.51 32.22
CA GLN A 319 1.35 9.74 32.59
C GLN A 319 0.35 10.82 33.05
N PRO A 320 0.73 11.73 33.96
CA PRO A 320 -0.20 12.69 34.57
C PRO A 320 -0.66 13.80 33.61
N PHE A 321 0.14 14.12 32.58
CA PHE A 321 -0.19 15.18 31.62
C PHE A 321 -0.78 14.59 30.34
N GLU A 322 -2.02 14.94 29.99
CA GLU A 322 -2.69 14.44 28.77
C GLU A 322 -1.97 14.88 27.48
N LYS A 323 -1.43 16.11 27.46
CA LYS A 323 -0.78 16.70 26.28
C LYS A 323 0.63 17.15 26.59
N CYS A 324 1.56 16.86 25.68
CA CYS A 324 2.92 17.39 25.75
C CYS A 324 2.96 18.91 25.53
N SER A 325 3.95 19.56 26.15
CA SER A 325 4.20 21.00 26.07
C SER A 325 4.29 21.48 24.62
N ASN A 326 3.76 22.68 24.38
CA ASN A 326 3.82 23.37 23.09
C ASN A 326 5.08 24.22 23.02
N ARG A 327 6.24 23.55 23.04
CA ARG A 327 7.58 24.05 22.75
C ARG A 327 8.57 22.95 23.10
N LEU A 328 9.73 22.96 22.45
CA LEU A 328 10.85 22.16 22.93
C LEU A 328 11.37 22.73 24.24
N SER A 329 11.12 22.00 25.31
CA SER A 329 11.60 22.30 26.64
C SER A 329 11.72 21.00 27.39
N ASP A 330 12.78 20.86 28.19
CA ASP A 330 12.80 19.82 29.21
C ASP A 330 11.58 19.99 30.11
N GLY A 331 10.86 18.90 30.37
CA GLY A 331 9.56 18.96 31.02
C GLY A 331 9.01 17.58 31.34
N PRO A 332 7.91 17.52 32.12
CA PRO A 332 7.34 16.26 32.52
C PRO A 332 6.81 15.48 31.32
N ALA A 333 6.88 14.14 31.41
CA ALA A 333 6.35 13.27 30.38
C ALA A 333 4.83 13.42 30.26
N CYS A 334 4.34 13.32 29.02
CA CYS A 334 2.91 13.32 28.71
C CYS A 334 2.43 11.93 28.29
N GLN A 335 1.11 11.74 28.29
CA GLN A 335 0.47 10.55 27.75
C GLN A 335 0.78 10.37 26.26
N ILE A 336 0.58 9.16 25.74
CA ILE A 336 0.80 8.85 24.34
C ILE A 336 -0.02 9.80 23.45
N GLN A 337 0.63 10.50 22.53
CA GLN A 337 0.02 11.44 21.59
C GLN A 337 -0.41 10.72 20.31
N GLN A 338 -1.33 11.32 19.54
CA GLN A 338 -1.83 10.74 18.27
C GLN A 338 -0.71 10.47 17.25
N LEU A 339 0.36 11.26 17.29
CA LEU A 339 1.62 11.02 16.60
C LEU A 339 2.67 10.72 17.67
N PHE A 340 3.18 9.50 17.70
CA PHE A 340 4.11 9.08 18.75
C PHE A 340 5.41 9.90 18.79
N THR A 341 5.83 10.46 17.66
CA THR A 341 7.00 11.36 17.61
C THR A 341 6.86 12.58 18.51
N LEU A 342 5.63 13.02 18.79
CA LEU A 342 5.36 14.19 19.63
C LEU A 342 5.52 13.91 21.13
N ASN A 343 5.60 12.65 21.56
CA ASN A 343 5.88 12.31 22.96
C ASN A 343 7.28 12.73 23.41
N PHE A 344 8.19 12.92 22.45
CA PHE A 344 9.59 13.26 22.74
C PHE A 344 9.86 14.77 22.73
N THR A 345 8.84 15.64 22.61
CA THR A 345 9.05 17.09 22.62
C THR A 345 9.53 17.61 23.97
N THR A 346 9.26 16.89 25.05
CA THR A 346 9.69 17.20 26.42
C THR A 346 10.99 16.50 26.82
N TYR A 347 11.68 15.86 25.86
CA TYR A 347 12.89 15.09 26.16
C TYR A 347 14.10 15.99 26.40
N ARG A 348 14.95 15.62 27.36
CA ARG A 348 16.11 16.39 27.83
C ARG A 348 17.06 16.85 26.71
N TYR A 349 17.28 16.01 25.70
CA TYR A 349 18.14 16.34 24.56
C TYR A 349 17.36 17.04 23.44
N THR A 350 17.35 18.37 23.48
CA THR A 350 16.59 19.24 22.56
C THR A 350 16.82 18.93 21.08
N ILE A 351 18.05 18.58 20.66
CA ILE A 351 18.35 18.27 19.26
C ILE A 351 17.62 16.98 18.81
N ILE A 352 17.64 15.95 19.66
CA ILE A 352 16.99 14.67 19.38
C ILE A 352 15.46 14.83 19.41
N ALA A 353 14.96 15.56 20.41
CA ALA A 353 13.56 15.95 20.51
C ALA A 353 13.09 16.71 19.25
N ALA A 354 13.91 17.65 18.75
CA ALA A 354 13.59 18.43 17.56
C ALA A 354 13.56 17.56 16.31
N PHE A 355 14.55 16.66 16.16
CA PHE A 355 14.60 15.73 15.06
C PHE A 355 13.35 14.84 14.99
N LEU A 356 12.94 14.25 16.12
CA LEU A 356 11.75 13.41 16.19
C LEU A 356 10.47 14.22 15.98
N ALA A 357 10.32 15.37 16.63
CA ALA A 357 9.13 16.21 16.48
C ALA A 357 8.96 16.77 15.06
N LEU A 358 10.06 17.12 14.37
CA LEU A 358 10.06 17.59 12.98
C LEU A 358 10.09 16.46 11.95
N PHE A 359 10.24 15.20 12.35
CA PHE A 359 10.27 14.06 11.43
C PHE A 359 9.06 14.04 10.47
N PRO A 360 7.81 14.25 10.92
CA PRO A 360 6.67 14.35 10.01
C PRO A 360 6.80 15.54 9.05
N VAL A 361 7.35 16.67 9.49
CA VAL A 361 7.54 17.86 8.64
C VAL A 361 8.42 17.52 7.44
N PHE A 362 9.59 16.91 7.67
CA PHE A 362 10.50 16.58 6.57
C PHE A 362 9.95 15.47 5.67
N THR A 363 9.44 14.40 6.26
CA THR A 363 9.07 13.19 5.51
C THR A 363 7.70 13.28 4.85
N LEU A 364 6.74 14.02 5.40
CA LEU A 364 5.42 14.17 4.81
C LEU A 364 5.41 15.28 3.76
N THR A 365 6.12 16.39 3.99
CA THR A 365 6.26 17.47 3.00
C THR A 365 6.95 17.00 1.73
N SER A 366 8.00 16.19 1.84
CA SER A 366 8.68 15.63 0.66
C SER A 366 7.81 14.65 -0.13
N ASN A 367 6.90 13.95 0.56
CA ASN A 367 6.05 12.91 0.00
C ASN A 367 4.72 13.44 -0.54
N TYR A 368 4.21 14.56 -0.01
CA TYR A 368 2.92 15.13 -0.41
C TYR A 368 2.85 15.37 -1.93
N PRO A 369 3.82 16.04 -2.58
CA PRO A 369 3.76 16.24 -4.04
C PRO A 369 3.78 14.92 -4.82
N LEU A 370 4.51 13.92 -4.34
CA LEU A 370 4.60 12.61 -5.00
C LEU A 370 3.27 11.86 -4.97
N ILE A 371 2.58 11.89 -3.83
CA ILE A 371 1.26 11.29 -3.68
C ILE A 371 0.23 12.10 -4.49
N ALA A 372 0.30 13.44 -4.48
CA ALA A 372 -0.59 14.29 -5.26
C ALA A 372 -0.47 14.04 -6.77
N ILE A 373 0.75 13.88 -7.30
CA ILE A 373 0.99 13.48 -8.70
C ILE A 373 0.41 12.08 -8.98
N THR A 374 0.56 11.15 -8.03
CA THR A 374 0.01 9.80 -8.16
C THR A 374 -1.53 9.84 -8.19
N LEU A 375 -2.15 10.60 -7.30
CA LEU A 375 -3.59 10.82 -7.24
C LEU A 375 -4.10 11.45 -8.53
N ARG A 376 -3.43 12.50 -9.03
CA ARG A 376 -3.72 13.12 -10.33
C ARG A 376 -3.76 12.11 -11.46
N ASN A 377 -2.72 11.26 -11.57
CA ASN A 377 -2.65 10.25 -12.62
C ASN A 377 -3.77 9.20 -12.50
N ASN A 378 -4.13 8.80 -11.28
CA ASN A 378 -5.25 7.88 -11.04
C ASN A 378 -6.60 8.51 -11.41
N ILE A 379 -6.81 9.80 -11.10
CA ILE A 379 -8.01 10.54 -11.50
C ILE A 379 -8.08 10.65 -13.03
N GLN A 380 -6.97 10.97 -13.70
CA GLN A 380 -6.91 11.04 -15.16
C GLN A 380 -7.30 9.71 -15.83
N ILE A 381 -6.82 8.58 -15.30
CA ILE A 381 -7.19 7.25 -15.82
C ILE A 381 -8.68 6.96 -15.58
N LEU A 382 -9.24 7.35 -14.42
CA LEU A 382 -10.67 7.18 -14.14
C LEU A 382 -11.55 7.93 -15.16
N PHE A 383 -11.16 9.15 -15.53
CA PHE A 383 -11.90 10.01 -16.45
C PHE A 383 -11.44 9.92 -17.91
N GLU A 384 -10.56 8.99 -18.26
CA GLU A 384 -9.98 8.84 -19.61
C GLU A 384 -11.04 8.70 -20.71
N ARG A 385 -12.17 8.03 -20.41
CA ARG A 385 -13.25 7.79 -21.36
C ARG A 385 -14.22 8.97 -21.53
N VAL A 386 -14.10 10.00 -20.70
CA VAL A 386 -14.97 11.18 -20.78
C VAL A 386 -14.35 12.16 -21.79
N LYS A 387 -14.87 12.16 -23.02
CA LYS A 387 -14.36 12.97 -24.15
C LYS A 387 -14.21 14.47 -23.82
N ILE A 388 -15.10 15.01 -23.00
CA ILE A 388 -15.08 16.42 -22.56
C ILE A 388 -13.80 16.73 -21.76
N VAL A 389 -13.40 15.80 -20.89
CA VAL A 389 -12.20 15.92 -20.05
C VAL A 389 -10.93 15.77 -20.91
N HIS A 390 -10.94 14.83 -21.87
CA HIS A 390 -9.77 14.58 -22.73
C HIS A 390 -9.40 15.78 -23.62
N ASN A 391 -10.39 16.52 -24.13
CA ASN A 391 -10.18 17.63 -25.06
C ASN A 391 -9.74 18.95 -24.39
N TRP A 392 -9.67 19.01 -23.06
CA TRP A 392 -9.32 20.24 -22.35
C TRP A 392 -7.81 20.52 -22.35
N LYS A 393 -7.42 21.68 -22.90
CA LYS A 393 -6.01 22.11 -23.01
C LYS A 393 -5.28 22.24 -21.66
N TYR A 394 -6.01 22.49 -20.57
CA TYR A 394 -5.47 22.65 -19.20
C TYR A 394 -5.77 21.46 -18.28
N ASN A 395 -6.12 20.31 -18.83
CA ASN A 395 -6.55 19.14 -18.07
C ASN A 395 -5.53 18.70 -16.98
N SER A 396 -4.23 18.81 -17.28
CA SER A 396 -3.16 18.49 -16.32
C SER A 396 -3.12 19.43 -15.12
N LEU A 397 -3.33 20.74 -15.33
CA LEU A 397 -3.34 21.72 -14.24
C LEU A 397 -4.58 21.54 -13.37
N LEU A 398 -5.75 21.37 -13.98
CA LEU A 398 -7.00 21.13 -13.27
C LEU A 398 -6.91 19.89 -12.38
N PHE A 399 -6.44 18.76 -12.92
CA PHE A 399 -6.30 17.55 -12.12
C PHE A 399 -5.20 17.64 -11.05
N SER A 400 -4.14 18.43 -11.27
CA SER A 400 -3.15 18.72 -10.23
C SER A 400 -3.78 19.52 -9.08
N ALA A 401 -4.60 20.52 -9.40
CA ALA A 401 -5.34 21.31 -8.41
C ALA A 401 -6.35 20.46 -7.63
N ILE A 402 -7.14 19.64 -8.33
CA ILE A 402 -8.12 18.70 -7.72
C ILE A 402 -7.43 17.68 -6.82
N ALA A 403 -6.22 17.23 -7.16
CA ALA A 403 -5.48 16.30 -6.32
C ALA A 403 -4.86 16.97 -5.09
N ALA A 404 -4.29 18.18 -5.24
CA ALA A 404 -3.47 18.80 -4.20
C ALA A 404 -4.24 19.72 -3.23
N ILE A 405 -5.27 20.43 -3.68
CA ILE A 405 -5.94 21.48 -2.89
C ILE A 405 -7.02 20.94 -1.94
N PRO A 406 -7.93 20.04 -2.37
CA PRO A 406 -9.01 19.56 -1.51
C PRO A 406 -8.56 18.90 -0.18
N PRO A 407 -7.46 18.11 -0.11
CA PRO A 407 -6.96 17.60 1.17
C PRO A 407 -6.50 18.71 2.14
N ILE A 408 -5.97 19.82 1.61
CA ILE A 408 -5.58 20.99 2.40
C ILE A 408 -6.82 21.71 2.93
N ILE A 409 -7.84 21.88 2.09
CA ILE A 409 -9.13 22.47 2.53
C ILE A 409 -9.71 21.64 3.67
N LEU A 410 -9.67 20.30 3.57
CA LEU A 410 -10.10 19.43 4.66
C LEU A 410 -9.29 19.67 5.95
N ALA A 411 -7.97 19.90 5.85
CA ALA A 411 -7.11 20.19 7.01
C ALA A 411 -7.40 21.56 7.68
N PHE A 412 -8.06 22.50 6.99
CA PHE A 412 -8.57 23.73 7.61
C PHE A 412 -9.80 23.47 8.47
N VAL A 413 -10.64 22.50 8.09
CA VAL A 413 -11.90 22.20 8.77
C VAL A 413 -11.74 21.12 9.84
N TYR A 414 -10.85 20.15 9.61
CA TYR A 414 -10.77 18.93 10.39
C TYR A 414 -9.32 18.54 10.72
N GLN A 415 -9.01 18.39 12.02
CA GLN A 415 -7.64 18.26 12.52
C GLN A 415 -7.36 16.97 13.33
N ASN A 416 -8.31 16.03 13.38
CA ASN A 416 -8.11 14.78 14.12
C ASN A 416 -7.40 13.74 13.25
N ILE A 417 -6.10 13.58 13.48
CA ILE A 417 -5.23 12.67 12.72
C ILE A 417 -5.67 11.22 12.91
N GLN A 418 -6.04 10.83 14.14
CA GLN A 418 -6.47 9.46 14.42
C GLN A 418 -7.73 9.08 13.62
N LEU A 419 -8.73 9.96 13.53
CA LEU A 419 -9.93 9.66 12.75
C LEU A 419 -9.61 9.60 11.25
N LEU A 420 -8.80 10.51 10.72
CA LEU A 420 -8.37 10.48 9.32
C LEU A 420 -7.65 9.17 8.96
N VAL A 421 -6.70 8.73 9.80
CA VAL A 421 -5.99 7.45 9.62
C VAL A 421 -6.98 6.29 9.71
N SER A 422 -7.88 6.30 10.69
CA SER A 422 -8.87 5.24 10.90
C SER A 422 -9.84 5.14 9.73
N PHE A 423 -10.32 6.26 9.18
CA PHE A 423 -11.21 6.26 8.02
C PHE A 423 -10.49 5.78 6.75
N THR A 424 -9.30 6.34 6.50
CA THR A 424 -8.50 6.01 5.32
C THR A 424 -8.12 4.53 5.30
N GLY A 425 -7.65 4.00 6.42
CA GLY A 425 -7.33 2.58 6.58
C GLY A 425 -8.55 1.67 6.63
N GLY A 426 -9.51 1.99 7.49
CA GLY A 426 -10.65 1.14 7.82
C GLY A 426 -11.65 0.94 6.67
N PHE A 427 -11.71 1.87 5.71
CA PHE A 427 -12.58 1.75 4.54
C PHE A 427 -11.77 1.54 3.26
N ALA A 428 -11.11 2.57 2.75
CA ALA A 428 -10.42 2.47 1.47
C ALA A 428 -9.26 1.46 1.52
N GLY A 429 -8.51 1.47 2.63
CA GLY A 429 -7.44 0.52 2.88
C GLY A 429 -7.92 -0.94 2.91
N LEU A 430 -9.02 -1.22 3.60
CA LEU A 430 -9.62 -2.56 3.66
C LEU A 430 -9.86 -3.16 2.26
N PHE A 431 -10.43 -2.38 1.33
CA PHE A 431 -10.65 -2.85 -0.03
C PHE A 431 -9.35 -3.12 -0.78
N ILE A 432 -8.37 -2.20 -0.69
CA ILE A 432 -7.08 -2.31 -1.39
C ILE A 432 -6.25 -3.48 -0.84
N GLN A 433 -6.29 -3.69 0.47
CA GLN A 433 -5.45 -4.67 1.16
C GLN A 433 -6.02 -6.08 1.13
N TYR A 434 -7.35 -6.23 1.18
CA TYR A 434 -7.99 -7.52 1.32
C TYR A 434 -8.90 -7.90 0.15
N VAL A 435 -9.85 -7.03 -0.21
CA VAL A 435 -10.88 -7.36 -1.21
C VAL A 435 -10.28 -7.49 -2.61
N PHE A 436 -9.54 -6.49 -3.09
CA PHE A 436 -8.99 -6.51 -4.45
C PHE A 436 -7.98 -7.64 -4.67
N PRO A 437 -6.98 -7.88 -3.80
CA PRO A 437 -6.08 -9.02 -3.95
C PRO A 437 -6.83 -10.36 -4.08
N THR A 438 -7.87 -10.53 -3.27
CA THR A 438 -8.71 -11.75 -3.29
C THR A 438 -9.48 -11.88 -4.59
N LEU A 439 -10.10 -10.79 -5.09
CA LEU A 439 -10.78 -10.82 -6.39
C LEU A 439 -9.80 -11.09 -7.53
N LEU A 440 -8.64 -10.42 -7.53
CA LEU A 440 -7.62 -10.57 -8.57
C LEU A 440 -7.11 -12.01 -8.67
N VAL A 441 -6.87 -12.69 -7.54
CA VAL A 441 -6.41 -14.08 -7.58
C VAL A 441 -7.50 -15.04 -8.06
N ILE A 442 -8.77 -14.85 -7.65
CA ILE A 442 -9.90 -15.68 -8.12
C ILE A 442 -10.06 -15.55 -9.64
N PHE A 443 -10.19 -14.32 -10.13
CA PHE A 443 -10.41 -14.08 -11.56
C PHE A 443 -9.16 -14.37 -12.39
N GLY A 444 -7.96 -14.13 -11.84
CA GLY A 444 -6.68 -14.49 -12.44
C GLY A 444 -6.54 -15.99 -12.65
N ARG A 445 -6.77 -16.81 -11.62
CA ARG A 445 -6.78 -18.28 -11.71
C ARG A 445 -7.78 -18.79 -12.74
N ARG A 446 -8.99 -18.23 -12.75
CA ARG A 446 -10.04 -18.60 -13.70
C ARG A 446 -9.65 -18.29 -15.15
N LYS A 447 -9.13 -17.09 -15.43
CA LYS A 447 -8.73 -16.71 -16.79
C LYS A 447 -7.51 -17.51 -17.29
N THR A 448 -6.54 -17.73 -16.42
CA THR A 448 -5.34 -18.52 -16.77
C THR A 448 -5.70 -19.98 -17.05
N SER A 449 -6.55 -20.62 -16.24
CA SER A 449 -7.01 -21.98 -16.51
C SER A 449 -7.81 -22.11 -17.82
N ASN A 450 -8.70 -21.15 -18.12
CA ASN A 450 -9.44 -21.13 -19.38
C ASN A 450 -8.50 -20.97 -20.59
N ALA A 451 -7.48 -20.13 -20.45
CA ALA A 451 -6.48 -19.90 -21.49
C ALA A 451 -5.60 -21.13 -21.74
N GLU A 452 -5.19 -21.86 -20.70
CA GLU A 452 -4.48 -23.13 -20.86
C GLU A 452 -5.35 -24.19 -21.54
N SER A 453 -6.62 -24.29 -21.13
CA SER A 453 -7.59 -25.22 -21.74
C SER A 453 -7.79 -24.95 -23.24
N SER A 454 -7.76 -23.68 -23.65
CA SER A 454 -7.86 -23.30 -25.07
C SER A 454 -6.62 -23.65 -25.90
N VAL A 455 -5.47 -23.86 -25.26
CA VAL A 455 -4.22 -24.27 -25.93
C VAL A 455 -4.14 -25.80 -26.06
N SER A 456 -4.72 -26.55 -25.11
CA SER A 456 -4.75 -28.02 -25.14
C SER A 456 -5.81 -28.63 -26.07
N VAL A 457 -6.74 -27.83 -26.61
CA VAL A 457 -7.82 -28.31 -27.50
C VAL A 457 -7.64 -27.76 -28.92
N GLN A 458 -6.89 -28.48 -29.74
CA GLN A 458 -7.15 -28.66 -31.18
C GLN A 458 -7.18 -30.19 -31.40
N PRO A 459 -8.16 -30.80 -32.11
CA PRO A 459 -9.10 -30.23 -33.08
C PRO A 459 -10.60 -30.50 -32.81
N LEU A 460 -11.45 -29.86 -33.64
CA LEU A 460 -12.81 -30.22 -34.06
C LEU A 460 -13.74 -30.94 -33.04
N ASP A 461 -14.66 -30.21 -32.41
CA ASP A 461 -16.08 -30.48 -32.66
C ASP A 461 -17.00 -29.34 -32.19
N THR A 462 -17.91 -28.99 -33.08
CA THR A 462 -19.06 -28.13 -32.84
C THR A 462 -20.03 -28.81 -31.89
N ARG A 463 -20.38 -28.18 -30.76
CA ARG A 463 -21.79 -28.06 -30.35
C ARG A 463 -22.04 -27.05 -29.25
N LEU A 464 -23.12 -26.33 -29.51
CA LEU A 464 -23.67 -25.18 -28.85
C LEU A 464 -24.49 -25.59 -27.60
N SER A 465 -24.57 -24.64 -26.66
CA SER A 465 -25.64 -24.46 -25.65
C SER A 465 -25.46 -25.07 -24.26
N ALA A 466 -25.24 -24.17 -23.29
CA ALA A 466 -26.09 -23.99 -22.10
C ALA A 466 -25.53 -22.82 -21.27
N LYS A 467 -25.74 -21.59 -21.75
CA LYS A 467 -25.45 -20.37 -21.00
C LYS A 467 -26.65 -20.05 -20.10
N VAL A 468 -26.37 -19.84 -18.81
CA VAL A 468 -27.02 -18.91 -17.85
C VAL A 468 -27.20 -19.51 -16.44
N ILE A 469 -27.34 -20.84 -16.25
CA ILE A 469 -27.53 -21.42 -14.90
C ILE A 469 -26.21 -21.82 -14.19
N ARG A 470 -25.07 -21.81 -14.90
CA ARG A 470 -23.79 -22.35 -14.38
C ARG A 470 -22.94 -21.37 -13.56
N VAL A 471 -23.28 -20.07 -13.49
CA VAL A 471 -22.39 -19.04 -12.90
C VAL A 471 -22.32 -19.13 -11.37
N ALA A 472 -23.41 -19.49 -10.69
CA ALA A 472 -23.43 -19.60 -9.22
C ALA A 472 -22.82 -20.90 -8.69
N LYS A 473 -23.15 -22.06 -9.30
CA LYS A 473 -22.56 -23.36 -8.93
C LYS A 473 -21.07 -23.50 -9.31
N SER A 474 -20.63 -22.80 -10.37
CA SER A 474 -19.23 -22.82 -10.80
C SER A 474 -18.31 -22.05 -9.85
N CYS A 475 -18.76 -20.97 -9.18
CA CYS A 475 -17.98 -20.33 -8.11
C CYS A 475 -17.75 -21.25 -6.90
N ALA A 476 -18.78 -22.01 -6.49
CA ALA A 476 -18.69 -22.89 -5.30
C ALA A 476 -17.80 -24.13 -5.52
N MET A 477 -17.86 -24.74 -6.70
CA MET A 477 -17.09 -25.95 -7.00
C MET A 477 -15.60 -25.64 -7.29
N TYR A 478 -15.28 -24.46 -7.83
CA TYR A 478 -13.90 -24.04 -8.12
C TYR A 478 -13.14 -23.50 -6.90
N LEU A 479 -13.83 -23.19 -5.80
CA LEU A 479 -13.18 -22.89 -4.51
C LEU A 479 -12.46 -24.12 -3.92
N VAL A 480 -12.75 -25.33 -4.42
CA VAL A 480 -12.32 -26.59 -3.79
C VAL A 480 -11.33 -27.41 -4.63
N SER A 481 -11.27 -27.23 -5.95
CA SER A 481 -10.46 -28.10 -6.82
C SER A 481 -9.30 -27.38 -7.52
N LYS A 482 -8.07 -27.89 -7.35
CA LYS A 482 -6.94 -27.57 -8.24
C LYS A 482 -7.31 -28.03 -9.66
N PRO A 483 -7.42 -27.14 -10.67
CA PRO A 483 -7.47 -27.61 -12.05
C PRO A 483 -6.15 -28.30 -12.39
N ALA A 484 -6.19 -29.32 -13.26
CA ALA A 484 -5.00 -29.96 -13.80
C ALA A 484 -4.18 -28.93 -14.58
N VAL A 485 -2.98 -28.60 -14.10
CA VAL A 485 -2.15 -27.50 -14.59
C VAL A 485 -1.15 -28.02 -15.64
N VAL A 486 -1.09 -27.39 -16.81
CA VAL A 486 -0.12 -27.72 -17.89
C VAL A 486 1.24 -27.05 -17.65
N SER A 487 1.28 -25.91 -16.94
CA SER A 487 2.53 -25.27 -16.51
C SER A 487 2.47 -24.74 -15.07
N GLU A 488 3.32 -25.25 -14.19
CA GLU A 488 3.32 -24.82 -12.78
C GLU A 488 3.65 -23.32 -12.65
N ASN A 489 2.75 -22.58 -12.02
CA ASN A 489 2.99 -21.19 -11.66
C ASN A 489 3.97 -21.14 -10.45
N PRO A 490 5.21 -20.67 -10.62
CA PRO A 490 6.23 -20.63 -9.56
C PRO A 490 5.92 -19.61 -8.47
N HIS A 491 4.94 -18.73 -8.71
CA HIS A 491 4.46 -17.68 -7.81
C HIS A 491 3.06 -17.97 -7.24
N SER A 492 2.59 -19.21 -7.38
CA SER A 492 1.33 -19.63 -6.76
C SER A 492 1.38 -19.40 -5.24
N SER A 493 0.32 -18.80 -4.70
CA SER A 493 0.22 -18.57 -3.26
C SER A 493 0.17 -19.92 -2.53
N PRO A 494 0.88 -20.06 -1.40
CA PRO A 494 0.74 -21.24 -0.54
C PRO A 494 -0.68 -21.35 0.05
N PHE A 495 -1.43 -20.24 0.07
CA PHE A 495 -2.81 -20.15 0.52
C PHE A 495 -3.80 -20.37 -0.64
N TYR A 496 -3.55 -21.36 -1.49
CA TYR A 496 -4.34 -21.58 -2.70
C TYR A 496 -5.75 -22.12 -2.44
N HIS A 497 -5.98 -22.79 -1.31
CA HIS A 497 -7.26 -23.40 -0.97
C HIS A 497 -8.37 -22.35 -0.79
N GLY A 498 -9.59 -22.62 -1.27
CA GLY A 498 -10.70 -21.66 -1.20
C GLY A 498 -11.12 -21.26 0.21
N PHE A 499 -10.75 -22.06 1.22
CA PHE A 499 -10.89 -21.69 2.64
C PHE A 499 -10.28 -20.30 2.93
N TRP A 500 -9.08 -20.02 2.42
CA TRP A 500 -8.39 -18.75 2.65
C TRP A 500 -9.06 -17.59 1.93
N ILE A 501 -9.56 -17.84 0.71
CA ILE A 501 -10.32 -16.86 -0.06
C ILE A 501 -11.60 -16.46 0.70
N VAL A 502 -12.39 -17.44 1.13
CA VAL A 502 -13.62 -17.19 1.89
C VAL A 502 -13.30 -16.54 3.23
N GLY A 503 -12.26 -17.01 3.92
CA GLY A 503 -11.80 -16.45 5.19
C GLY A 503 -11.45 -14.97 5.09
N ILE A 504 -10.72 -14.55 4.06
CA ILE A 504 -10.38 -13.13 3.85
C ILE A 504 -11.62 -12.29 3.53
N LEU A 505 -12.57 -12.80 2.74
CA LEU A 505 -13.80 -12.08 2.44
C LEU A 505 -14.68 -11.92 3.69
N ILE A 506 -14.80 -12.95 4.51
CA ILE A 506 -15.49 -12.89 5.81
C ILE A 506 -14.78 -11.90 6.73
N PHE A 507 -13.44 -11.96 6.81
CA PHE A 507 -12.64 -11.01 7.58
C PHE A 507 -12.83 -9.57 7.12
N SER A 508 -12.89 -9.34 5.81
CA SER A 508 -13.15 -8.02 5.20
C SER A 508 -14.56 -7.52 5.53
N LEU A 509 -15.56 -8.41 5.52
CA LEU A 509 -16.92 -8.07 5.90
C LEU A 509 -17.02 -7.73 7.39
N PHE A 510 -16.41 -8.54 8.24
CA PHE A 510 -16.31 -8.28 9.68
C PHE A 510 -15.65 -6.93 9.97
N ALA A 511 -14.50 -6.68 9.33
CA ALA A 511 -13.77 -5.42 9.40
C ALA A 511 -14.65 -4.22 9.02
N LEU A 512 -15.41 -4.34 7.93
CA LEU A 512 -16.31 -3.28 7.47
C LEU A 512 -17.41 -3.02 8.48
N ILE A 513 -18.04 -4.07 9.02
CA ILE A 513 -19.11 -3.96 10.03
C ILE A 513 -18.58 -3.27 11.30
N VAL A 514 -17.42 -3.71 11.80
CA VAL A 514 -16.77 -3.14 12.99
C VAL A 514 -16.47 -1.65 12.78
N ASN A 515 -15.94 -1.28 11.61
CA ASN A 515 -15.58 0.10 11.29
C ASN A 515 -16.80 0.99 11.07
N SER A 516 -17.86 0.47 10.43
CA SER A 516 -19.12 1.19 10.26
C SER A 516 -19.84 1.41 11.59
N TYR A 517 -19.88 0.41 12.47
CA TYR A 517 -20.53 0.53 13.77
C TYR A 517 -19.91 1.62 14.64
N ALA A 518 -18.57 1.71 14.66
CA ALA A 518 -17.87 2.75 15.40
C ALA A 518 -18.17 4.17 14.88
N LEU A 519 -18.34 4.33 13.56
CA LEU A 519 -18.67 5.62 12.95
C LEU A 519 -20.09 6.07 13.30
N ILE A 520 -21.07 5.17 13.15
CA ILE A 520 -22.50 5.45 13.41
C ILE A 520 -22.71 5.84 14.88
N LYS A 521 -22.02 5.16 15.81
CA LYS A 521 -22.15 5.46 17.24
C LYS A 521 -21.53 6.81 17.61
N CYS A 522 -20.44 7.23 16.95
CA CYS A 522 -19.87 8.57 17.13
C CYS A 522 -20.86 9.66 16.71
N ASP A 523 -21.47 9.54 15.52
CA ASP A 523 -22.42 10.55 15.02
C ASP A 523 -23.68 10.64 15.91
N ILE A 524 -24.21 9.53 16.40
CA ILE A 524 -25.38 9.53 17.29
C ILE A 524 -25.05 10.16 18.65
N LEU A 525 -23.86 9.92 19.20
CA LEU A 525 -23.46 10.45 20.50
C LEU A 525 -23.06 11.94 20.44
N ASP A 526 -22.45 12.39 19.35
CA ASP A 526 -22.15 13.81 19.12
C ASP A 526 -23.41 14.62 18.74
N MET A 527 -24.46 13.98 18.19
CA MET A 527 -25.78 14.61 18.06
C MET A 527 -26.59 14.66 19.37
N CYS A 528 -26.20 13.88 20.38
CA CYS A 528 -26.83 13.84 21.70
C CYS A 528 -26.10 14.67 22.77
N LYS A 529 -25.01 15.36 22.40
CA LYS A 529 -24.31 16.36 23.21
C LYS A 529 -24.48 17.73 22.57
#